data_AF-A0A7C3D4R8-F1
#
_entry.id   AF-A0A7C3D4R8-F1
#
_cell.length_a   1.000
_cell.length_b   1.000
_cell.length_c   1.000
_cell.angle_alpha   90.00
_cell.angle_beta   90.00
_cell.angle_gamma   90.00
#
_symmetry.space_group_name_H-M   'P 1'
#
loop_
_entity.id
_entity.type
_entity.pdbx_description
1 polymer ?
#
loop_
_entity_poly.entity_id
_entity_poly.type
_entity_poly.pdbx_seq_one_letter_code
_entity_poly.pdbx_strand_id
1 'polypeptide(L)'
;EVNPSISGRPSPVVVRLYELKSLAAFNAADFFTLYQNDSATLGGDLVKREEYVLRPGGQKIYSHEVPGETQYLAVIAAFRDIDQAVWKGSLPVPANRTTNITVHLNRVGLALEAQ
;
A
#
# COMPACT_ATOMS: atom_id res chain seq x y z
N GLU A 1 7.97 -7.19 14.73
CA GLU A 1 9.15 -6.73 13.97
C GLU A 1 8.80 -6.61 12.49
N VAL A 2 9.39 -5.65 11.76
CA VAL A 2 9.07 -5.38 10.35
C VAL A 2 10.32 -5.50 9.48
N ASN A 3 10.17 -6.07 8.28
CA ASN A 3 11.18 -6.16 7.23
C ASN A 3 12.61 -6.48 7.73
N PRO A 4 12.82 -7.64 8.37
CA PRO A 4 14.12 -7.98 8.93
C PRO A 4 15.17 -8.18 7.84
N SER A 5 16.41 -7.74 8.12
CA SER A 5 17.59 -8.10 7.32
C SER A 5 17.88 -9.61 7.39
N ILE A 6 18.88 -10.08 6.63
CA ILE A 6 19.36 -11.47 6.70
C ILE A 6 19.78 -11.86 8.14
N SER A 7 20.29 -10.90 8.91
CA SER A 7 20.67 -11.09 10.32
C SER A 7 19.50 -10.92 11.31
N GLY A 8 18.25 -10.80 10.83
CA GLY A 8 17.06 -10.63 11.65
C GLY A 8 16.78 -9.20 12.14
N ARG A 9 17.66 -8.22 11.84
CA ARG A 9 17.49 -6.85 12.34
C ARG A 9 16.34 -6.14 11.61
N PRO A 10 15.33 -5.57 12.31
CA PRO A 10 14.28 -4.78 11.69
C PRO A 10 14.85 -3.65 10.81
N SER A 11 14.30 -3.46 9.61
CA SER A 11 14.78 -2.47 8.65
C SER A 11 13.62 -1.62 8.10
N PRO A 12 13.91 -0.41 7.55
CA PRO A 12 12.87 0.42 6.95
C PRO A 12 12.14 -0.27 5.79
N VAL A 13 10.91 0.17 5.52
CA VAL A 13 10.06 -0.30 4.41
C VAL A 13 9.58 0.89 3.61
N VAL A 14 9.67 0.80 2.28
CA VAL A 14 8.98 1.76 1.40
C VAL A 14 7.54 1.30 1.23
N VAL A 15 6.60 2.20 1.46
CA VAL A 15 5.16 1.98 1.33
C VAL A 15 4.64 2.94 0.28
N ARG A 16 3.88 2.43 -0.69
CA ARG A 16 3.10 3.27 -1.60
C ARG A 16 1.63 3.09 -1.34
N LEU A 17 0.94 4.22 -1.27
CA LEU A 17 -0.50 4.32 -1.17
C LEU A 17 -1.04 4.76 -2.53
N TYR A 18 -2.10 4.12 -2.97
CA TYR A 18 -2.79 4.42 -4.22
C TYR A 18 -4.27 4.67 -3.93
N GLU A 19 -4.78 5.78 -4.44
CA GLU A 19 -6.22 6.03 -4.58
C GLU A 19 -6.58 5.58 -6.00
N LEU A 20 -7.51 4.62 -6.10
CA LEU A 20 -7.83 3.95 -7.36
C LEU A 20 -9.32 3.99 -7.70
N LYS A 21 -9.63 4.09 -9.00
CA LYS A 21 -10.98 3.92 -9.55
C LYS A 21 -11.35 2.44 -9.67
N SER A 22 -10.38 1.58 -9.95
CA SER A 22 -10.55 0.13 -10.13
C SER A 22 -9.32 -0.63 -9.62
N LEU A 23 -9.54 -1.87 -9.16
CA LEU A 23 -8.47 -2.77 -8.72
C LEU A 23 -7.98 -3.74 -9.80
N ALA A 24 -8.56 -3.72 -11.01
CA ALA A 24 -8.29 -4.75 -12.02
C ALA A 24 -6.80 -4.84 -12.38
N ALA A 25 -6.19 -3.73 -12.79
CA ALA A 25 -4.76 -3.68 -13.12
C ALA A 25 -3.86 -3.92 -11.90
N PHE A 26 -4.23 -3.36 -10.74
CA PHE A 26 -3.49 -3.53 -9.49
C PHE A 26 -3.42 -4.99 -9.03
N ASN A 27 -4.54 -5.72 -9.14
CA ASN A 27 -4.61 -7.12 -8.74
C ASN A 27 -3.86 -8.03 -9.71
N ALA A 28 -3.90 -7.72 -11.01
CA ALA A 28 -3.22 -8.48 -12.04
C ALA A 28 -1.70 -8.30 -12.05
N ALA A 29 -1.20 -7.14 -11.63
CA ALA A 29 0.22 -6.82 -11.67
C ALA A 29 1.02 -7.48 -10.53
N ASP A 30 2.26 -7.86 -10.87
CA ASP A 30 3.28 -8.27 -9.90
C ASP A 30 3.93 -7.07 -9.20
N PHE A 31 4.78 -7.35 -8.21
CA PHE A 31 5.42 -6.32 -7.41
C PHE A 31 6.32 -5.41 -8.26
N PHE A 32 7.14 -5.97 -9.14
CA PHE A 32 8.13 -5.20 -9.89
C PHE A 32 7.46 -4.27 -10.90
N THR A 33 6.37 -4.73 -11.52
CA THR A 33 5.55 -3.96 -12.45
C THR A 33 4.93 -2.75 -11.74
N LEU A 34 4.31 -2.95 -10.57
CA LEU A 34 3.76 -1.84 -9.78
C LEU A 34 4.86 -0.91 -9.23
N TYR A 35 5.96 -1.47 -8.72
CA TYR A 35 7.01 -0.67 -8.09
C TYR A 35 7.82 0.17 -9.10
N GLN A 36 8.01 -0.33 -10.32
CA GLN A 36 8.79 0.38 -11.34
C GLN A 36 7.92 1.21 -12.29
N ASN A 37 6.69 0.75 -12.59
CA ASN A 37 5.86 1.28 -13.67
C ASN A 37 4.39 1.50 -13.25
N ASP A 38 4.11 1.87 -12.00
CA ASP A 38 2.72 2.04 -11.49
C ASP A 38 1.86 2.94 -12.38
N SER A 39 2.35 4.13 -12.76
CA SER A 39 1.57 5.07 -13.57
C SER A 39 1.14 4.49 -14.92
N ALA A 40 2.02 3.76 -15.62
CA ALA A 40 1.69 3.13 -16.89
C ALA A 40 0.78 1.90 -16.70
N THR A 41 1.00 1.13 -15.63
CA THR A 41 0.27 -0.10 -15.33
C THR A 41 -1.17 0.19 -14.93
N LEU A 42 -1.36 1.19 -14.06
CA LEU A 42 -2.66 1.57 -13.51
C LEU A 42 -3.40 2.54 -14.43
N GLY A 43 -2.67 3.31 -15.24
CA GLY A 43 -3.24 4.19 -16.26
C GLY A 43 -4.32 5.12 -15.70
N GLY A 44 -5.48 5.14 -16.36
CA GLY A 44 -6.63 5.97 -15.97
C GLY A 44 -7.29 5.56 -14.65
N ASP A 45 -6.97 4.39 -14.10
CA ASP A 45 -7.49 3.95 -12.80
C ASP A 45 -6.73 4.58 -11.63
N LEU A 46 -5.52 5.11 -11.86
CA LEU A 46 -4.75 5.81 -10.83
C LEU A 46 -5.28 7.23 -10.63
N VAL A 47 -5.82 7.51 -9.45
CA VAL A 47 -6.25 8.86 -9.06
C VAL A 47 -5.10 9.60 -8.40
N LYS A 48 -4.45 8.96 -7.41
CA LYS A 48 -3.36 9.55 -6.64
C LYS A 48 -2.39 8.49 -6.15
N ARG A 49 -1.11 8.89 -6.02
CA ARG A 49 -0.05 8.08 -5.42
C ARG A 49 0.69 8.88 -4.36
N GLU A 50 0.91 8.25 -3.21
CA GLU A 50 1.83 8.72 -2.16
C GLU A 50 2.90 7.66 -1.90
N GLU A 51 4.10 8.08 -1.50
CA GLU A 51 5.20 7.19 -1.12
C GLU A 51 5.79 7.61 0.23
N TYR A 52 6.01 6.64 1.11
CA TYR A 52 6.56 6.86 2.44
C TYR A 52 7.65 5.83 2.75
N VAL A 53 8.67 6.27 3.49
CA VAL A 53 9.64 5.36 4.12
C VAL A 53 9.28 5.22 5.59
N LEU A 54 8.87 4.03 6.01
CA LEU A 54 8.57 3.72 7.39
C LEU A 54 9.75 3.03 8.07
N ARG A 55 10.22 3.59 9.17
CA ARG A 55 11.24 2.97 10.03
C ARG A 55 10.56 1.98 10.99
N PRO A 56 11.29 0.95 11.48
CA PRO A 56 10.76 0.05 12.51
C PRO A 56 10.21 0.82 13.72
N GLY A 57 8.98 0.48 14.14
CA GLY A 57 8.27 1.15 15.23
C GLY A 57 7.70 2.53 14.87
N GLY A 58 7.92 3.01 13.63
CA GLY A 58 7.38 4.27 13.15
C GLY A 58 5.91 4.17 12.76
N GLN A 59 5.21 5.28 12.88
CA GLN A 59 3.84 5.46 12.43
C GLN A 59 3.75 6.66 11.49
N LYS A 60 2.90 6.58 10.47
CA LYS A 60 2.53 7.69 9.61
C LYS A 60 1.02 7.83 9.61
N ILE A 61 0.55 9.05 9.81
CA ILE A 61 -0.87 9.40 9.66
C ILE A 61 -1.00 10.13 8.32
N TYR A 62 -1.93 9.66 7.49
CA TYR A 62 -2.37 10.30 6.25
C TYR A 62 -3.86 10.54 6.38
N SER A 63 -4.27 11.80 6.21
CA SER A 63 -5.67 12.22 6.27
C SER A 63 -5.90 13.25 5.20
N HIS A 64 -6.86 13.00 4.32
CA HIS A 64 -7.21 13.88 3.23
C HIS A 64 -8.63 13.58 2.73
N GLU A 65 -9.22 14.54 2.05
CA GLU A 65 -10.47 14.36 1.32
C GLU A 65 -10.19 13.62 0.02
N VAL A 66 -10.87 12.50 -0.19
CA VAL A 66 -10.64 11.64 -1.34
C VAL A 66 -11.51 12.12 -2.51
N PRO A 67 -10.98 12.27 -3.74
CA PRO A 67 -11.79 12.63 -4.91
C PRO A 67 -12.94 11.64 -5.12
N GLY A 68 -14.12 12.14 -5.51
CA GLY A 68 -15.33 11.32 -5.64
C GLY A 68 -15.28 10.17 -6.66
N GLU A 69 -14.28 10.17 -7.54
CA GLU A 69 -14.02 9.07 -8.47
C GLU A 69 -13.19 7.92 -7.88
N THR A 70 -12.60 8.11 -6.69
CA THR A 70 -11.86 7.06 -5.99
C THR A 70 -12.84 6.07 -5.37
N GLN A 71 -12.62 4.79 -5.64
CA GLN A 71 -13.41 3.70 -5.08
C GLN A 71 -12.61 2.82 -4.13
N TYR A 72 -11.29 2.84 -4.23
CA TYR A 72 -10.40 1.97 -3.46
C TYR A 72 -9.17 2.70 -2.96
N LEU A 73 -8.73 2.30 -1.78
CA LEU A 73 -7.40 2.56 -1.27
C LEU A 73 -6.59 1.27 -1.43
N ALA A 74 -5.47 1.33 -2.13
CA ALA A 74 -4.57 0.21 -2.31
C ALA A 74 -3.17 0.56 -1.78
N VAL A 75 -2.46 -0.45 -1.30
CA VAL A 75 -1.14 -0.29 -0.69
C VAL A 75 -0.22 -1.38 -1.20
N ILE A 76 1.02 -0.99 -1.51
CA ILE A 76 2.13 -1.94 -1.63
C ILE A 76 3.22 -1.60 -0.62
N ALA A 77 3.95 -2.61 -0.17
CA ALA A 77 5.09 -2.47 0.72
C ALA A 77 6.30 -3.24 0.15
N ALA A 78 7.42 -2.54 -0.01
CA ALA A 78 8.67 -3.08 -0.55
C ALA A 78 9.45 -3.82 0.54
N PHE A 79 8.98 -5.01 0.90
CA PHE A 79 9.71 -5.91 1.78
C PHE A 79 10.98 -6.45 1.08
N ARG A 80 12.01 -6.72 1.87
CA ARG A 80 13.25 -7.36 1.39
C ARG A 80 12.98 -8.77 0.86
N ASP A 81 12.11 -9.50 1.54
CA ASP A 81 11.72 -10.87 1.19
C ASP A 81 10.34 -10.86 0.53
N ILE A 82 10.28 -10.26 -0.66
CA ILE A 82 9.02 -9.95 -1.34
C ILE A 82 8.24 -11.21 -1.74
N ASP A 83 8.95 -12.30 -2.02
CA ASP A 83 8.36 -13.57 -2.46
C ASP A 83 7.61 -14.28 -1.32
N GLN A 84 8.01 -14.04 -0.06
CA GLN A 84 7.38 -14.64 1.12
C GLN A 84 6.40 -13.69 1.83
N ALA A 85 6.51 -12.39 1.58
CA ALA A 85 5.69 -11.39 2.25
C ALA A 85 4.35 -11.16 1.54
N VAL A 86 3.29 -10.95 2.33
CA VAL A 86 2.09 -10.29 1.80
C VAL A 86 2.43 -8.82 1.53
N TRP A 87 2.69 -8.48 0.27
CA TRP A 87 3.24 -7.16 -0.10
C TRP A 87 2.24 -6.20 -0.72
N LYS A 88 1.01 -6.65 -1.04
CA LYS A 88 -0.08 -5.79 -1.49
C LYS A 88 -1.38 -6.05 -0.76
N GLY A 89 -2.23 -5.03 -0.69
CA GLY A 89 -3.60 -5.14 -0.20
C GLY A 89 -4.41 -3.89 -0.53
N SER A 90 -5.73 -4.00 -0.43
CA SER A 90 -6.65 -2.93 -0.79
C SER A 90 -7.95 -3.02 -0.02
N LEU A 91 -8.62 -1.87 0.18
CA LEU A 91 -9.94 -1.77 0.78
C LEU A 91 -10.82 -0.80 -0.03
N PRO A 92 -12.14 -1.02 -0.07
CA PRO A 92 -13.06 -0.06 -0.66
C PRO A 92 -13.12 1.21 0.19
N VAL A 93 -13.29 2.36 -0.47
CA VAL A 93 -13.53 3.67 0.16
C VAL A 93 -14.93 4.13 -0.26
N PRO A 94 -15.95 4.02 0.60
CA PRO A 94 -17.29 4.49 0.29
C PRO A 94 -17.32 5.99 0.04
N ALA A 95 -18.02 6.41 -1.01
CA ALA A 95 -18.21 7.83 -1.30
C ALA A 95 -18.91 8.56 -0.14
N ASN A 96 -18.55 9.82 0.07
CA ASN A 96 -19.17 10.72 1.06
C ASN A 96 -19.11 10.21 2.51
N ARG A 97 -18.13 9.35 2.83
CA ARG A 97 -17.94 8.83 4.19
C ARG A 97 -16.46 8.82 4.57
N THR A 98 -16.16 9.36 5.75
CA THR A 98 -14.83 9.19 6.36
C THR A 98 -14.61 7.72 6.67
N THR A 99 -13.53 7.15 6.12
CA THR A 99 -13.12 5.77 6.37
C THR A 99 -11.77 5.79 7.07
N ASN A 100 -11.71 5.23 8.28
CA ASN A 100 -10.46 5.09 9.01
C ASN A 100 -9.84 3.74 8.65
N ILE A 101 -8.68 3.77 8.01
CA ILE A 101 -7.96 2.56 7.60
C ILE A 101 -6.63 2.52 8.33
N THR A 102 -6.35 1.40 8.99
CA THR A 102 -5.05 1.12 9.59
C THR A 102 -4.30 0.11 8.71
N VAL A 103 -3.06 0.43 8.38
CA VAL A 103 -2.15 -0.46 7.66
C VAL A 103 -1.09 -0.94 8.62
N HIS A 104 -1.11 -2.24 8.93
CA HIS A 104 -0.12 -2.88 9.79
C HIS A 104 0.95 -3.54 8.93
N LEU A 105 2.22 -3.23 9.22
CA LEU A 105 3.37 -3.91 8.62
C LEU A 105 4.08 -4.73 9.68
N ASN A 106 4.23 -6.03 9.43
CA ASN A 106 4.91 -6.95 10.33
C ASN A 106 5.96 -7.77 9.56
N ARG A 107 6.37 -8.90 10.13
CA ARG A 107 7.40 -9.78 9.56
C ARG A 107 6.89 -10.56 8.35
N VAL A 108 5.61 -10.92 8.35
CA VAL A 108 4.97 -11.76 7.33
C VAL A 108 4.30 -10.95 6.21
N GLY A 109 4.14 -9.64 6.40
CA GLY A 109 3.67 -8.75 5.36
C GLY A 109 2.83 -7.59 5.88
N LEU A 110 1.97 -7.10 5.02
CA LEU A 110 1.00 -6.06 5.31
C LEU A 110 -0.39 -6.64 5.57
N ALA A 111 -1.14 -5.96 6.44
CA ALA A 111 -2.56 -6.18 6.68
C ALA A 111 -3.28 -4.83 6.72
N LEU A 112 -4.50 -4.76 6.19
CA LEU A 112 -5.34 -3.57 6.25
C LEU A 112 -6.59 -3.87 7.07
N GLU A 113 -6.97 -2.91 7.91
CA GLU A 113 -8.18 -2.96 8.73
C GLU A 113 -8.95 -1.65 8.55
N ALA A 114 -10.23 -1.74 8.21
CA ALA A 114 -11.15 -0.59 8.23
C ALA A 114 -11.92 -0.58 9.55
N GLN A 115 -12.15 0.62 10.10
CA GLN A 115 -12.97 0.86 11.29
C GLN A 115 -14.32 1.45 10.93
#